data_AF-A0A3D4BMY0-F1
#
_entry.id   AF-A0A3D4BMY0-F1
#
_cell.length_a   1.000
_cell.length_b   1.000
_cell.length_c   1.000
_cell.angle_alpha   90.00
_cell.angle_beta   90.00
_cell.angle_gamma   90.00
#
_symmetry.space_group_name_H-M   'P 1'
#
loop_
_entity.id
_entity.type
_entity.pdbx_description
1 polymer ?
#
loop_
_entity_poly.entity_id
_entity_poly.type
_entity_poly.pdbx_seq_one_letter_code
_entity_poly.pdbx_strand_id
1 'polypeptide(L)'
;MSMHYEAPIRKPLIIGDKSYHDITVDIARPVETKAPRSWWLVFGISLAAFLWGIGCILYTIGVGIGTWGLNKTVGWAWDITNFVWWV
;
A
#
# COMPACT_ATOMS: atom_id res chain seq x y z
N MET A 1 -19.29 -40.23 2.37
CA MET A 1 -19.07 -39.25 3.46
C MET A 1 -17.58 -39.03 3.61
N SER A 2 -17.05 -37.89 3.15
CA SER A 2 -15.67 -37.52 3.47
C SER A 2 -15.58 -37.24 4.98
N MET A 3 -14.78 -38.03 5.68
CA MET A 3 -14.46 -37.86 7.11
C MET A 3 -13.50 -36.69 7.26
N HIS A 4 -13.99 -35.46 7.06
CA HIS A 4 -13.20 -34.27 7.35
C HIS A 4 -13.42 -33.86 8.81
N TYR A 5 -12.40 -34.02 9.64
CA TYR A 5 -12.42 -33.59 11.04
C TYR A 5 -11.89 -32.15 11.14
N GLU A 6 -12.80 -31.24 11.48
CA GLU A 6 -12.52 -29.83 11.79
C GLU A 6 -12.58 -29.64 13.31
N ALA A 7 -11.61 -28.94 13.88
CA ALA A 7 -11.59 -28.69 15.32
C ALA A 7 -12.73 -27.71 15.70
N PRO A 8 -13.59 -28.03 16.68
CA PRO A 8 -14.79 -27.24 17.00
C PRO A 8 -14.49 -25.85 17.60
N ILE A 9 -13.23 -25.60 17.98
CA ILE A 9 -12.77 -24.29 18.47
C ILE A 9 -12.53 -23.28 17.34
N ARG A 10 -12.46 -23.72 16.07
CA ARG A 10 -12.24 -22.82 14.93
C ARG A 10 -13.48 -22.00 14.65
N LYS A 11 -13.29 -20.70 14.46
CA LYS A 11 -14.35 -19.79 14.03
C LYS A 11 -14.42 -19.78 12.50
N PRO A 12 -15.62 -19.63 11.91
CA PRO A 12 -15.75 -19.50 10.46
C PRO A 12 -15.06 -18.20 9.99
N LEU A 13 -14.26 -18.31 8.93
CA LEU A 13 -13.58 -17.18 8.30
C LEU A 13 -14.50 -16.42 7.32
N ILE A 14 -15.50 -17.11 6.77
CA ILE A 14 -16.49 -16.57 5.85
C ILE A 14 -17.82 -16.50 6.61
N ILE A 15 -18.40 -15.31 6.63
CA ILE A 15 -19.65 -15.02 7.35
C ILE A 15 -20.78 -14.82 6.33
N GLY A 16 -22.00 -15.22 6.70
CA GLY A 16 -23.20 -14.98 5.90
C GLY A 16 -23.47 -16.00 4.80
N ASP A 17 -23.06 -17.27 5.02
CA ASP A 17 -23.40 -18.44 4.19
C ASP A 17 -23.27 -18.23 2.68
N LYS A 18 -22.17 -17.59 2.27
CA LYS A 18 -21.90 -17.22 0.86
C LYS A 18 -21.63 -18.46 0.01
N SER A 19 -22.30 -18.55 -1.14
CA SER A 19 -21.98 -19.52 -2.18
C SER A 19 -20.75 -19.08 -3.00
N TYR A 20 -20.22 -19.98 -3.84
CA TYR A 20 -19.13 -19.63 -4.76
C TYR A 20 -19.48 -18.47 -5.69
N HIS A 21 -20.73 -18.41 -6.16
CA HIS A 21 -21.20 -17.33 -7.02
C HIS A 21 -21.20 -15.99 -6.29
N ASP A 22 -21.65 -15.96 -5.03
CA ASP A 22 -21.69 -14.73 -4.23
C ASP A 22 -20.30 -14.15 -4.00
N ILE A 23 -19.31 -15.02 -3.74
CA ILE A 23 -17.91 -14.62 -3.57
C ILE A 23 -17.37 -13.99 -4.86
N THR A 24 -17.64 -14.61 -6.01
CA THR A 24 -17.23 -14.07 -7.31
C THR A 24 -17.83 -12.69 -7.56
N VAL A 25 -19.14 -12.55 -7.35
CA VAL A 25 -19.86 -11.28 -7.60
C VAL A 25 -19.35 -10.17 -6.68
N ASP A 26 -19.13 -10.45 -5.40
CA ASP A 26 -18.68 -9.43 -4.44
C ASP A 26 -17.25 -8.94 -4.71
N ILE A 27 -16.34 -9.84 -5.13
CA ILE A 27 -14.95 -9.48 -5.44
C ILE A 27 -14.83 -8.78 -6.81
N ALA A 28 -15.61 -9.22 -7.81
CA ALA A 28 -15.56 -8.64 -9.15
C ALA A 28 -16.20 -7.25 -9.21
N ARG A 29 -17.25 -7.01 -8.42
CA ARG A 29 -18.00 -5.74 -8.41
C ARG A 29 -17.14 -4.47 -8.34
N PRO A 30 -16.17 -4.31 -7.41
CA PRO A 30 -15.34 -3.10 -7.37
C PRO A 30 -14.40 -2.93 -8.59
N VAL A 31 -14.09 -4.01 -9.32
CA VAL A 31 -13.23 -3.97 -10.52
C VAL A 31 -14.05 -3.65 -11.77
N GLU A 32 -15.26 -4.22 -11.88
CA GLU A 32 -16.15 -4.02 -13.03
C GLU A 32 -16.91 -2.67 -12.97
N THR A 33 -17.01 -2.08 -11.77
CA THR A 33 -17.67 -0.78 -11.57
C THR A 33 -16.69 0.37 -11.77
N LYS A 34 -17.19 1.51 -12.28
CA LYS A 34 -16.39 2.73 -12.43
C LYS A 34 -15.91 3.24 -11.08
N ALA A 35 -14.66 3.72 -11.03
CA ALA A 35 -14.08 4.33 -9.85
C ALA A 35 -14.91 5.55 -9.37
N PRO A 36 -15.24 5.64 -8.08
CA PRO A 36 -16.02 6.74 -7.53
C PRO A 36 -15.22 8.04 -7.50
N ARG A 37 -15.91 9.19 -7.37
CA ARG A 37 -15.25 10.51 -7.31
C ARG A 37 -14.23 10.63 -6.16
N SER A 38 -14.50 9.98 -5.02
CA SER A 38 -13.57 9.92 -3.88
C SER A 38 -12.26 9.23 -4.24
N TRP A 39 -12.30 8.19 -5.08
CA TRP A 39 -11.10 7.50 -5.55
C TRP A 39 -10.21 8.45 -6.36
N TRP A 40 -10.80 9.23 -7.27
CA TRP A 40 -10.06 10.22 -8.06
C TRP A 40 -9.45 11.34 -7.22
N LEU A 41 -10.14 11.76 -6.16
CA LEU A 41 -9.62 12.76 -5.23
C LEU A 41 -8.36 12.25 -4.51
N VAL A 42 -8.44 11.06 -3.91
CA VAL A 42 -7.31 10.46 -3.18
C VAL A 42 -6.16 10.11 -4.12
N PHE A 43 -6.47 9.62 -5.33
CA PHE A 43 -5.49 9.38 -6.37
C PHE A 43 -4.76 10.67 -6.77
N GLY A 44 -5.48 11.78 -6.98
CA GLY A 44 -4.90 13.06 -7.32
C GLY A 44 -3.95 13.59 -6.24
N ILE A 45 -4.33 13.49 -4.96
CA ILE A 45 -3.47 13.89 -3.83
C ILE A 45 -2.21 13.03 -3.78
N SER A 46 -2.36 11.71 -3.93
CA SER A 46 -1.24 10.77 -3.93
C SER A 46 -0.28 11.03 -5.10
N LEU A 47 -0.83 11.32 -6.28
CA LEU A 47 -0.05 11.65 -7.48
C LEU A 47 0.71 12.97 -7.31
N ALA A 48 0.09 13.99 -6.73
CA ALA A 48 0.75 15.26 -6.45
C ALA A 48 1.93 15.09 -5.47
N ALA A 49 1.73 14.33 -4.39
CA ALA A 49 2.79 14.01 -3.43
C ALA A 49 3.93 13.20 -4.09
N PHE A 50 3.60 12.26 -4.96
CA PHE A 50 4.57 11.47 -5.72
C PHE A 50 5.41 12.34 -6.65
N LEU A 51 4.79 13.23 -7.44
CA LEU A 51 5.50 14.14 -8.33
C LEU A 51 6.40 15.12 -7.58
N TRP A 52 5.93 15.62 -6.43
CA TRP A 52 6.75 16.44 -5.54
C TRP A 52 7.97 15.66 -5.02
N GLY A 53 7.78 14.40 -4.60
CA GLY A 53 8.86 13.51 -4.17
C GLY A 53 9.90 13.27 -5.27
N ILE A 54 9.47 13.01 -6.51
CA ILE A 54 10.37 12.92 -7.67
C ILE A 54 11.16 14.22 -7.84
N GLY A 55 10.51 15.38 -7.72
CA GLY A 55 11.16 16.68 -7.77
C GLY A 55 12.28 16.83 -6.74
N CYS A 56 12.04 16.44 -5.48
CA CYS A 56 13.05 16.45 -4.42
C CYS A 56 14.23 15.50 -4.70
N ILE A 57 13.96 14.31 -5.27
CA ILE A 57 15.00 13.36 -5.66
C ILE A 57 15.87 13.94 -6.78
N LEU A 58 15.25 14.47 -7.84
CA LEU A 58 15.97 15.07 -8.96
C LEU A 58 16.80 16.28 -8.53
N TYR A 59 16.26 17.12 -7.64
CA TYR A 59 16.99 18.23 -7.04
C TYR A 59 18.23 17.76 -6.27
N THR A 60 18.09 16.70 -5.45
CA THR A 60 19.22 16.12 -4.72
C THR A 60 20.28 15.58 -5.68
N ILE A 61 19.89 14.90 -6.76
CA ILE A 61 20.85 14.39 -7.75
C ILE A 61 21.58 15.55 -8.46
N GLY A 62 20.87 16.63 -8.77
CA GLY A 62 21.43 17.79 -9.47
C GLY A 62 22.34 18.67 -8.61
N VAL A 63 22.03 18.85 -7.32
CA VAL A 63 22.77 19.74 -6.40
C VAL A 63 23.75 18.98 -5.50
N GLY A 64 23.42 17.73 -5.16
CA GLY A 64 24.22 16.85 -4.32
C GLY A 64 23.59 16.56 -2.95
N ILE A 65 24.12 15.50 -2.30
CA ILE A 65 23.68 14.97 -1.00
C ILE A 65 23.87 15.94 0.17
N GLY A 66 24.70 16.98 0.02
CA GLY A 66 24.89 18.00 1.06
C GLY A 66 23.60 18.76 1.45
N THR A 67 22.54 18.64 0.64
CA THR A 67 21.21 19.20 0.91
C THR A 67 20.41 18.42 1.96
N TRP A 68 20.78 17.18 2.29
CA TRP A 68 20.02 16.28 3.17
C TRP A 68 20.19 16.53 4.68
N GLY A 69 20.97 17.54 5.06
CA GLY A 69 21.22 17.86 6.48
C GLY A 69 22.09 16.81 7.20
N LEU A 70 22.80 15.98 6.43
CA LEU A 70 23.80 15.05 6.97
C LEU A 70 25.02 15.84 7.48
N ASN A 71 25.73 15.27 8.45
CA ASN A 71 26.95 15.86 9.00
C ASN A 71 28.12 14.88 8.86
N LYS A 72 29.36 15.36 8.99
CA LYS A 72 30.58 14.55 8.85
C LYS A 72 30.65 13.35 9.80
N THR A 73 29.99 13.41 10.95
CA THR A 73 29.94 12.32 11.95
C THR A 73 28.77 11.37 11.70
N VAL A 74 27.67 11.85 11.12
CA VAL A 74 26.44 11.09 10.90
C VAL A 74 26.16 11.07 9.41
N GLY A 75 26.77 10.09 8.74
CA GLY A 75 26.65 9.90 7.30
C GLY A 75 25.34 9.25 6.88
N TRP A 76 24.68 8.50 7.78
CA TRP A 76 23.39 7.84 7.57
C TRP A 76 22.42 8.26 8.66
N ALA A 77 21.23 8.70 8.26
CA ALA A 77 20.17 9.16 9.15
C ALA A 77 18.81 8.77 8.56
N TRP A 78 18.11 9.74 7.96
CA TRP A 78 16.77 9.53 7.41
C TRP A 78 16.73 8.64 6.17
N ASP A 79 17.80 8.65 5.38
CA ASP A 79 17.96 7.82 4.19
C ASP A 79 17.86 6.33 4.53
N ILE A 80 18.70 5.83 5.45
CA ILE A 80 18.65 4.43 5.86
C ILE A 80 17.45 4.13 6.75
N THR A 81 17.04 5.07 7.60
CA THR A 81 15.88 4.87 8.50
C THR A 81 14.62 4.60 7.68
N ASN A 82 14.38 5.39 6.63
CA ASN A 82 13.23 5.16 5.76
C ASN A 82 13.40 3.92 4.89
N PHE A 83 14.63 3.59 4.46
CA PHE A 83 14.90 2.37 3.72
C PHE A 83 14.50 1.13 4.54
N VAL A 84 15.02 0.98 5.77
CA VAL A 84 14.72 -0.20 6.62
C VAL A 84 13.27 -0.22 7.12
N TRP A 85 12.61 0.94 7.18
CA TRP A 85 11.19 1.00 7.54
C TRP A 85 10.27 0.45 6.43
N TRP A 86 10.68 0.61 5.17
CA TRP A 86 9.89 0.17 4.01
C TRP A 86 10.24 -1.23 3.49
N VAL A 87 11.42 -1.78 3.85
CA VAL A 87 11.80 -3.17 3.59
C VAL A 87 10.97 -4.11 4.45
#